data_AF-A0A316JYU4-F1
#
_entry.id   AF-A0A316JYU4-F1
#
_cell.length_a   1.000
_cell.length_b   1.000
_cell.length_c   1.000
_cell.angle_alpha   90.00
_cell.angle_beta   90.00
_cell.angle_gamma   90.00
#
_symmetry.space_group_name_H-M   'P 1'
#
loop_
_entity.id
_entity.type
_entity.pdbx_description
1 polymer ?
#
loop_
_entity_poly.entity_id
_entity_poly.type
_entity_poly.pdbx_seq_one_letter_code
_entity_poly.pdbx_strand_id
1 'polypeptide(L)'
;MQFMKPFLVLCFFACSFFVTGQNDPYVDYLVSLLKTDISDKKRVKTYSDLAEYIGDEKTWMSYNKKALVLARKKLKEVKGKARRFYMIAVADAYNNYGFYSDNQDDKDNALKYYFKALNNLQRARRSLRKGRCDE
;
A
#
# COMPACT_ATOMS: atom_id res chain seq x y z
N MET A 1 54.88 38.20 -3.02
CA MET A 1 55.08 37.14 -4.03
C MET A 1 55.37 35.85 -3.28
N GLN A 2 54.82 34.74 -3.77
CA GLN A 2 54.94 33.35 -3.29
C GLN A 2 53.80 32.79 -2.40
N PHE A 3 52.74 32.44 -3.13
CA PHE A 3 52.09 31.12 -3.16
C PHE A 3 51.52 30.53 -1.86
N MET A 4 50.20 30.75 -1.75
CA MET A 4 49.22 29.87 -1.13
C MET A 4 49.49 28.38 -1.36
N LYS A 5 49.38 27.57 -0.29
CA LYS A 5 49.04 26.14 -0.38
C LYS A 5 48.09 25.76 0.74
N PRO A 6 46.77 25.68 0.51
CA PRO A 6 45.87 24.92 1.37
C PRO A 6 45.89 23.47 0.88
N PHE A 7 46.85 22.66 1.33
CA PHE A 7 46.81 21.22 1.08
C PHE A 7 46.01 20.55 2.20
N LEU A 8 44.73 20.91 2.35
CA LEU A 8 43.83 20.27 3.31
C LEU A 8 42.34 20.51 2.99
N VAL A 9 41.98 20.55 1.71
CA VAL A 9 40.58 20.44 1.26
C VAL A 9 40.53 19.57 0.02
N LEU A 10 40.79 18.28 0.19
CA LEU A 10 40.37 17.25 -0.77
C LEU A 10 39.69 16.10 -0.03
N CYS A 11 38.83 16.47 0.93
CA CYS A 11 37.95 15.54 1.63
C CYS A 11 36.53 15.73 1.08
N PHE A 12 35.94 14.62 0.61
CA PHE A 12 34.50 14.42 0.45
C PHE A 12 33.77 15.16 -0.70
N PHE A 13 34.25 15.06 -1.94
CA PHE A 13 33.43 15.45 -3.12
C PHE A 13 33.40 14.40 -4.24
N ALA A 14 33.32 13.11 -3.89
CA ALA A 14 33.12 12.04 -4.87
C ALA A 14 32.18 10.90 -4.41
N CYS A 15 31.35 11.13 -3.38
CA CYS A 15 30.23 10.24 -3.04
C CYS A 15 28.91 11.01 -2.95
N SER A 16 28.72 11.97 -3.86
CA SER A 16 27.48 12.70 -3.98
C SER A 16 26.62 12.04 -5.06
N PHE A 17 25.69 11.21 -4.60
CA PHE A 17 24.46 10.84 -5.31
C PHE A 17 24.58 9.94 -6.55
N PHE A 18 24.89 8.66 -6.31
CA PHE A 18 24.08 7.61 -6.94
C PHE A 18 22.97 7.21 -5.97
N VAL A 19 22.08 8.15 -5.63
CA VAL A 19 20.72 7.73 -5.29
C VAL A 19 20.11 7.43 -6.65
N THR A 20 20.28 6.20 -7.12
CA THR A 20 19.35 5.70 -8.11
C THR A 20 18.01 5.68 -7.39
N GLY A 21 17.16 6.69 -7.65
CA GLY A 21 15.73 6.49 -7.49
C GLY A 21 15.40 5.37 -8.45
N GLN A 22 15.44 4.13 -7.94
CA GLN A 22 15.18 2.96 -8.76
C GLN A 22 13.72 3.09 -9.22
N ASN A 23 13.53 3.47 -10.49
CA ASN A 23 12.26 3.24 -11.15
C ASN A 23 12.04 1.72 -11.11
N ASP A 24 11.11 1.27 -10.29
CA ASP A 24 10.68 -0.13 -10.28
C ASP A 24 9.78 -0.34 -11.51
N PRO A 25 10.21 -1.14 -12.51
CA PRO A 25 9.43 -1.38 -13.72
C PRO A 25 8.04 -1.96 -13.41
N TYR A 26 7.89 -2.63 -12.27
CA TYR A 26 6.60 -3.13 -11.80
C TYR A 26 5.68 -2.00 -11.35
N VAL A 27 6.19 -1.01 -10.61
CA VAL A 27 5.41 0.18 -10.21
C VAL A 27 4.97 0.96 -11.44
N ASP A 28 5.86 1.15 -12.42
CA ASP A 28 5.53 1.82 -13.68
C ASP A 28 4.43 1.08 -14.45
N TYR A 29 4.53 -0.25 -14.52
CA TYR A 29 3.48 -1.09 -15.09
C TYR A 29 2.14 -0.89 -14.37
N LEU A 30 2.11 -0.92 -13.04
CA LEU A 30 0.88 -0.75 -12.27
C LEU A 30 0.26 0.64 -12.46
N VAL A 31 1.07 1.70 -12.51
CA VAL A 31 0.60 3.06 -12.80
C VAL A 31 0.04 3.16 -14.22
N SER A 32 0.69 2.53 -15.20
CA SER A 32 0.18 2.49 -16.58
C SER A 32 -1.16 1.75 -16.66
N LEU A 33 -1.31 0.66 -15.90
CA LEU A 33 -2.52 -0.15 -15.86
C LEU A 33 -3.72 0.66 -15.35
N LEU A 34 -3.52 1.55 -14.37
CA LEU A 34 -4.57 2.45 -13.86
C LEU A 34 -5.09 3.46 -14.89
N LYS A 35 -4.34 3.72 -15.98
CA LYS A 35 -4.76 4.62 -17.08
C LYS A 35 -5.66 3.92 -18.10
N THR A 36 -5.74 2.59 -18.06
CA THR A 36 -6.56 1.79 -18.97
C THR A 36 -7.91 1.47 -18.36
N ASP A 37 -8.86 1.02 -19.19
CA ASP A 37 -10.13 0.51 -18.68
C ASP A 37 -9.91 -0.87 -18.04
N ILE A 38 -10.02 -0.90 -16.71
CA ILE A 38 -9.88 -2.11 -15.91
C ILE A 38 -11.08 -2.24 -14.97
N SER A 39 -11.47 -3.50 -14.71
CA SER A 39 -12.51 -3.80 -13.72
C SER A 39 -12.16 -3.26 -12.33
N ASP A 40 -13.17 -2.95 -11.53
CA ASP A 40 -12.96 -2.44 -10.17
C ASP A 40 -12.20 -3.42 -9.27
N LYS A 41 -12.38 -4.74 -9.48
CA LYS A 41 -11.59 -5.78 -8.80
C LYS A 41 -10.10 -5.61 -9.12
N LYS A 42 -9.77 -5.45 -10.41
CA LYS A 42 -8.38 -5.26 -10.88
C LYS A 42 -7.83 -3.92 -10.36
N ARG A 43 -8.62 -2.85 -10.40
CA ARG A 43 -8.24 -1.53 -9.88
C ARG A 43 -7.94 -1.55 -8.38
N VAL A 44 -8.77 -2.21 -7.55
CA VAL A 44 -8.49 -2.38 -6.11
C VAL A 44 -7.17 -3.13 -5.91
N LYS A 45 -6.97 -4.24 -6.63
CA LYS A 45 -5.73 -5.02 -6.54
C LYS A 45 -4.51 -4.18 -6.91
N THR A 46 -4.57 -3.44 -8.02
CA THR A 46 -3.51 -2.53 -8.46
C THR A 46 -3.21 -1.44 -7.43
N TYR A 47 -4.23 -0.86 -6.77
CA TYR A 47 -3.99 0.08 -5.67
C TYR A 47 -3.35 -0.57 -4.45
N SER A 48 -3.76 -1.78 -4.07
CA SER A 48 -3.12 -2.53 -2.99
C SER A 48 -1.67 -2.84 -3.32
N ASP A 49 -1.38 -3.32 -4.52
CA ASP A 49 0.00 -3.62 -4.94
C ASP A 49 0.87 -2.34 -4.93
N LEU A 50 0.37 -1.22 -5.47
CA LEU A 50 1.09 0.07 -5.38
C LEU A 50 1.34 0.53 -3.95
N ALA A 51 0.47 0.20 -2.99
CA ALA A 51 0.65 0.53 -1.59
C ALA A 51 1.72 -0.34 -0.89
N GLU A 52 2.08 -1.49 -1.45
CA GLU A 52 3.12 -2.40 -0.92
C GLU A 52 4.50 -2.11 -1.53
N TYR A 53 4.55 -1.78 -2.82
CA TYR A 53 5.82 -1.64 -3.54
C TYR A 53 6.39 -0.21 -3.55
N ILE A 54 5.57 0.81 -3.24
CA ILE A 54 6.05 2.19 -3.17
C ILE A 54 6.60 2.48 -1.77
N GLY A 55 7.88 2.87 -1.69
CA GLY A 55 8.50 3.27 -0.42
C GLY A 55 8.14 4.68 0.06
N ASP A 56 7.74 5.58 -0.85
CA ASP A 56 7.35 6.94 -0.48
C ASP A 56 6.08 6.94 0.39
N GLU A 57 6.22 7.44 1.62
CA GLU A 57 5.19 7.34 2.65
C GLU A 57 3.84 7.89 2.20
N LYS A 58 3.86 9.10 1.64
CA LYS A 58 2.66 9.81 1.20
C LYS A 58 1.97 9.09 0.05
N THR A 59 2.76 8.58 -0.90
CA THR A 59 2.24 7.96 -2.12
C THR A 59 1.64 6.59 -1.84
N TRP A 60 2.34 5.72 -1.09
CA TRP A 60 1.78 4.41 -0.75
C TRP A 60 0.51 4.54 0.09
N MET A 61 0.48 5.51 1.03
CA MET A 61 -0.74 5.78 1.80
C MET A 61 -1.89 6.32 0.93
N SER A 62 -1.59 7.14 -0.07
CA SER A 62 -2.60 7.60 -1.03
C SER A 62 -3.24 6.43 -1.79
N TYR A 63 -2.44 5.47 -2.24
CA TYR A 63 -2.95 4.27 -2.90
C TYR A 63 -3.70 3.34 -1.95
N ASN A 64 -3.20 3.16 -0.72
CA ASN A 64 -3.91 2.43 0.33
C ASN A 64 -5.32 2.99 0.58
N LYS A 65 -5.43 4.33 0.68
CA LYS A 65 -6.71 5.03 0.81
C LYS A 65 -7.64 4.77 -0.38
N LYS A 66 -7.12 4.83 -1.61
CA LYS A 66 -7.90 4.55 -2.83
C LYS A 66 -8.42 3.11 -2.85
N ALA A 67 -7.58 2.13 -2.48
CA ALA A 67 -7.99 0.73 -2.34
C ALA A 67 -9.14 0.59 -1.33
N LEU A 68 -8.98 1.17 -0.13
CA LEU A 68 -9.99 1.12 0.93
C LEU A 68 -11.34 1.71 0.47
N VAL A 69 -11.32 2.89 -0.15
CA VAL A 69 -12.54 3.60 -0.58
C VAL A 69 -13.29 2.77 -1.62
N LEU A 70 -12.61 2.31 -2.66
CA LEU A 70 -13.23 1.53 -3.73
C LEU A 70 -13.74 0.18 -3.23
N ALA A 71 -12.94 -0.53 -2.43
CA ALA A 71 -13.33 -1.82 -1.87
C ALA A 71 -14.55 -1.69 -0.94
N ARG A 72 -14.60 -0.66 -0.08
CA ARG A 72 -15.76 -0.41 0.79
C ARG A 72 -17.02 -0.05 -0.01
N LYS A 73 -16.90 0.70 -1.11
CA LYS A 73 -18.02 0.97 -2.01
C LYS A 73 -18.56 -0.36 -2.57
N LYS A 74 -17.68 -1.18 -3.15
CA LYS A 74 -18.07 -2.46 -3.76
C LYS A 74 -18.62 -3.48 -2.79
N LEU A 75 -18.19 -3.48 -1.53
CA LEU A 75 -18.78 -4.32 -0.49
C LEU A 75 -20.27 -4.08 -0.26
N LYS A 76 -20.82 -2.93 -0.65
CA LYS A 76 -22.27 -2.69 -0.56
C LYS A 76 -23.04 -3.32 -1.73
N GLU A 77 -22.37 -3.50 -2.86
CA GLU A 77 -22.96 -3.91 -4.14
C GLU A 77 -22.85 -5.44 -4.36
N VAL A 78 -21.77 -6.08 -3.87
CA VAL A 78 -21.46 -7.47 -4.23
C VAL A 78 -21.77 -8.50 -3.12
N LYS A 79 -22.06 -9.73 -3.57
CA LYS A 79 -22.29 -10.93 -2.74
C LYS A 79 -21.31 -12.06 -3.15
N GLY A 80 -21.35 -13.18 -2.44
CA GLY A 80 -20.60 -14.40 -2.78
C GLY A 80 -19.07 -14.23 -2.83
N LYS A 81 -18.42 -14.93 -3.77
CA LYS A 81 -16.96 -14.97 -3.93
C LYS A 81 -16.35 -13.58 -4.18
N ALA A 82 -17.03 -12.71 -4.93
CA ALA A 82 -16.59 -11.33 -5.16
C ALA A 82 -16.59 -10.49 -3.88
N ARG A 83 -17.60 -10.66 -3.01
CA ARG A 83 -17.65 -9.99 -1.71
C ARG A 83 -16.42 -10.30 -0.86
N ARG A 84 -16.01 -11.57 -0.81
CA ARG A 84 -14.84 -12.01 -0.06
C ARG A 84 -13.57 -11.27 -0.47
N PHE A 85 -13.35 -11.10 -1.79
CA PHE A 85 -12.20 -10.34 -2.30
C PHE A 85 -12.15 -8.93 -1.70
N TYR A 86 -13.25 -8.18 -1.76
CA TYR A 86 -13.26 -6.82 -1.23
C TYR A 86 -13.17 -6.76 0.31
N MET A 87 -13.59 -7.81 1.03
CA MET A 87 -13.41 -7.87 2.48
C MET A 87 -11.95 -8.03 2.86
N ILE A 88 -11.21 -8.83 2.09
CA ILE A 88 -9.76 -9.00 2.25
C ILE A 88 -9.06 -7.69 1.90
N ALA A 89 -9.37 -7.05 0.77
CA ALA A 89 -8.77 -5.77 0.40
C ALA A 89 -9.03 -4.65 1.44
N VAL A 90 -10.21 -4.63 2.06
CA VAL A 90 -10.48 -3.71 3.19
C VAL A 90 -9.65 -4.05 4.42
N ALA A 91 -9.42 -5.34 4.68
CA ALA A 91 -8.58 -5.76 5.80
C ALA A 91 -7.11 -5.36 5.60
N ASP A 92 -6.55 -5.66 4.42
CA ASP A 92 -5.18 -5.29 4.05
C ASP A 92 -5.00 -3.78 4.19
N ALA A 93 -5.96 -2.99 3.68
CA ALA A 93 -5.86 -1.55 3.78
C ALA A 93 -5.90 -1.02 5.22
N TYR A 94 -6.72 -1.63 6.09
CA TYR A 94 -6.68 -1.32 7.52
C TYR A 94 -5.40 -1.78 8.21
N ASN A 95 -4.81 -2.90 7.80
CA ASN A 95 -3.51 -3.33 8.30
C ASN A 95 -2.45 -2.28 8.01
N ASN A 96 -2.46 -1.72 6.79
CA ASN A 96 -1.49 -0.70 6.40
C ASN A 96 -1.74 0.63 7.13
N TYR A 97 -2.99 0.98 7.46
CA TYR A 97 -3.27 2.10 8.39
C TYR A 97 -2.75 1.83 9.82
N GLY A 98 -2.80 0.57 10.27
CA GLY A 98 -2.25 0.15 11.55
C GLY A 98 -0.73 0.33 11.58
N PHE A 99 -0.05 -0.17 10.55
CA PHE A 99 1.39 0.01 10.36
C PHE A 99 1.78 1.49 10.28
N TYR A 100 1.04 2.29 9.50
CA TYR A 100 1.25 3.73 9.43
C TYR A 100 1.19 4.39 10.81
N SER A 101 0.16 4.08 11.60
CA SER A 101 -0.03 4.68 12.93
C SER A 101 1.07 4.22 13.90
N ASP A 102 1.47 2.95 13.82
CA ASP A 102 2.50 2.36 14.67
C ASP A 102 3.88 3.01 14.44
N ASN A 103 4.21 3.31 13.17
CA ASN A 103 5.42 4.06 12.79
C ASN A 103 5.42 5.50 13.30
N GLN A 104 4.25 6.09 13.53
CA GLN A 104 4.10 7.42 14.13
C GLN A 104 3.99 7.37 15.67
N ASP A 105 4.26 6.20 16.28
CA ASP A 105 4.11 5.92 17.70
C ASP A 105 2.68 6.11 18.26
N ASP A 106 1.68 6.17 17.38
CA ASP A 106 0.25 6.24 17.74
C ASP A 106 -0.31 4.83 17.95
N LYS A 107 0.02 4.26 19.11
CA LYS A 107 -0.35 2.88 19.47
C LYS A 107 -1.87 2.66 19.56
N ASP A 108 -2.61 3.68 19.98
CA ASP A 108 -4.06 3.60 20.09
C ASP A 108 -4.72 3.43 18.72
N ASN A 109 -4.33 4.25 17.73
CA ASN A 109 -4.84 4.10 16.39
C ASN A 109 -4.29 2.85 15.70
N ALA A 110 -3.03 2.50 15.93
CA ALA A 110 -2.45 1.26 15.40
C ALA A 110 -3.30 0.04 15.81
N LEU A 111 -3.56 -0.12 17.11
CA LEU A 111 -4.35 -1.22 17.66
C LEU A 111 -5.77 -1.22 17.08
N LYS A 112 -6.42 -0.05 17.05
CA LYS A 112 -7.76 0.12 16.46
C LYS A 112 -7.82 -0.32 15.00
N TYR A 113 -6.81 0.01 14.20
CA TYR A 113 -6.76 -0.36 12.79
C TYR A 113 -6.45 -1.85 12.58
N TYR A 114 -5.52 -2.41 13.35
CA TYR A 114 -5.27 -3.87 13.33
C TYR A 114 -6.51 -4.67 13.72
N PHE A 115 -7.29 -4.23 14.71
CA PHE A 115 -8.58 -4.87 15.04
C PHE A 115 -9.59 -4.78 13.91
N LYS A 116 -9.66 -3.64 13.20
CA LYS A 116 -10.51 -3.52 12.00
C LYS A 116 -10.06 -4.48 10.90
N ALA A 117 -8.76 -4.64 10.68
CA ALA A 117 -8.23 -5.61 9.71
C ALA A 117 -8.64 -7.04 10.07
N LEU A 118 -8.35 -7.46 11.31
CA LEU A 118 -8.69 -8.77 11.84
C LEU A 118 -10.19 -9.08 11.70
N ASN A 119 -11.05 -8.14 12.10
CA ASN A 119 -12.50 -8.32 12.00
C ASN A 119 -12.98 -8.54 10.56
N ASN A 120 -12.39 -7.83 9.58
CA ASN A 120 -12.74 -8.03 8.17
C ASN A 120 -12.26 -9.39 7.64
N LEU A 121 -11.04 -9.83 8.00
CA LEU A 121 -10.53 -11.17 7.66
C LEU A 121 -11.40 -12.29 8.25
N GLN A 122 -11.80 -12.16 9.51
CA GLN A 122 -12.68 -13.14 10.15
C GLN A 122 -14.03 -13.24 9.44
N ARG A 123 -14.65 -12.11 9.09
CA ARG A 123 -15.89 -12.09 8.32
C ARG A 123 -15.70 -12.73 6.94
N ALA A 124 -14.57 -12.48 6.27
CA ALA A 124 -14.25 -13.06 4.97
C ALA A 124 -14.10 -14.59 5.06
N ARG A 125 -13.42 -15.08 6.10
CA ARG A 125 -13.27 -16.53 6.37
C ARG A 125 -14.61 -17.21 6.65
N ARG A 126 -15.51 -16.55 7.39
CA ARG A 126 -16.87 -17.07 7.64
C ARG A 126 -17.69 -17.16 6.35
N SER A 127 -17.58 -16.17 5.45
CA SER A 127 -18.27 -16.23 4.16
C SER A 127 -17.80 -17.39 3.27
N LEU A 128 -16.52 -17.80 3.35
CA LEU A 128 -16.02 -18.99 2.66
C LEU A 128 -16.64 -20.28 3.22
N ARG A 129 -16.76 -20.38 4.54
CA ARG A 129 -17.35 -21.57 5.17
C ARG A 129 -18.82 -21.75 4.78
N LYS A 130 -19.60 -20.66 4.79
CA LYS A 130 -21.02 -20.72 4.42
C LYS A 130 -21.22 -21.15 2.96
N GLY A 131 -20.46 -20.56 2.02
CA GLY A 131 -20.57 -20.92 0.61
C GLY A 131 -20.07 -22.33 0.24
N ARG A 132 -19.45 -23.07 1.16
CA ARG A 132 -19.13 -24.50 0.96
C ARG A 132 -20.22 -25.45 1.46
N CYS A 133 -21.19 -24.95 2.22
CA CYS A 133 -22.33 -25.74 2.71
C CYS A 133 -23.57 -25.60 1.81
N ASP A 134 -23.53 -24.66 0.86
CA ASP A 134 -24.64 -24.29 -0.04
C ASP A 134 -24.38 -24.73 -1.51
N GLU A 135 -23.22 -25.35 -1.81
CA GLU A 135 -22.86 -25.97 -3.11
C GLU A 135 -23.02 -27.50 -3.00
#